data_AF-A0A2Z4IML3-F1
#
_entry.id   AF-A0A2Z4IML3-F1
#
_cell.length_a   1.000
_cell.length_b   1.000
_cell.length_c   1.000
_cell.angle_alpha   90.00
_cell.angle_beta   90.00
_cell.angle_gamma   90.00
#
_symmetry.space_group_name_H-M   'P 1'
#
loop_
_entity.id
_entity.type
_entity.pdbx_description
1 polymer ?
#
loop_
_entity_poly.entity_id
_entity_poly.type
_entity_poly.pdbx_seq_one_letter_code
_entity_poly.pdbx_strand_id
1 'polypeptide(L)'
;MKNQFLLLSFSILVLSSCMSTNSSSTNFTPNPHVETYEDLEHDKDELYILANEWFNQAFVNAESVISFRDKESGVIIGKYRFFGTRYTTQYGTSDNTVMASIVIRLKDNKARVTITPLGEIRYSNMSYDGISSGNKYSEEDAKRDMSNLANDFNHFVMSANNDF
;
A
#
# COMPACT_ATOMS: atom_id res chain seq x y z
N MET A 1 26.96 47.59 37.40
CA MET A 1 25.66 47.46 36.69
C MET A 1 25.76 46.95 35.26
N LYS A 2 26.88 47.13 34.51
CA LYS A 2 27.02 46.61 33.13
C LYS A 2 27.13 45.07 33.03
N ASN A 3 27.71 44.39 34.03
CA ASN A 3 27.88 42.92 34.00
C ASN A 3 26.60 42.13 34.34
N GLN A 4 25.61 42.75 34.98
CA GLN A 4 24.33 42.10 35.29
C GLN A 4 23.40 42.03 34.07
N PHE A 5 23.49 42.99 33.14
CA PHE A 5 22.75 42.96 31.88
C PHE A 5 23.24 41.85 30.92
N LEU A 6 24.53 41.50 31.01
CA LEU A 6 25.17 40.47 30.19
C LEU A 6 24.80 39.04 30.63
N LEU A 7 24.59 38.83 31.94
CA LEU A 7 24.12 37.55 32.49
C LEU A 7 22.65 37.27 32.16
N LEU A 8 21.82 38.32 32.04
CA LEU A 8 20.41 38.19 31.70
C LEU A 8 20.20 37.83 30.21
N SER A 9 21.05 38.33 29.30
CA SER A 9 20.95 37.97 27.88
C SER A 9 21.43 36.54 27.58
N PHE A 10 22.38 36.01 28.37
CA PHE A 10 22.82 34.63 28.24
C PHE A 10 21.74 33.62 28.69
N SER A 11 20.93 33.96 29.70
CA SER A 11 19.85 33.07 30.18
C SER A 11 18.68 32.94 29.20
N ILE A 12 18.41 33.94 28.36
CA ILE A 12 17.32 33.90 27.38
C ILE A 12 17.67 33.01 26.17
N LEU A 13 18.95 32.83 25.86
CA LEU A 13 19.41 31.97 24.76
C LEU A 13 19.33 30.47 25.05
N VAL A 14 19.32 30.07 26.33
CA VAL A 14 19.30 28.64 26.72
C VAL A 14 17.88 28.06 26.75
N LEU A 15 16.84 28.90 26.73
CA LEU A 15 15.43 28.46 26.83
C LEU A 15 14.76 28.17 25.47
N SER A 16 15.42 28.49 24.35
CA SER A 16 14.85 28.29 23.00
C SER A 16 15.03 26.87 22.44
N SER A 17 15.56 25.93 23.21
CA SER A 17 15.92 24.59 22.71
C SER A 17 14.78 23.56 22.72
N CYS A 18 13.61 23.89 23.24
CA CYS A 18 12.45 22.98 23.20
C CYS A 18 11.69 23.12 21.86
N MET A 19 12.36 22.82 20.75
CA MET A 19 11.67 22.61 19.48
C MET A 19 10.95 21.27 19.55
N SER A 20 9.66 21.29 19.91
CA SER A 20 8.78 20.12 19.89
C SER A 20 8.73 19.56 18.47
N THR A 21 9.27 18.38 18.25
CA THR A 21 9.07 17.64 17.00
C THR A 21 7.62 17.16 16.96
N ASN A 22 6.85 17.61 15.96
CA ASN A 22 5.47 17.16 15.75
C ASN A 22 5.47 15.68 15.34
N SER A 23 5.44 14.81 16.35
CA SER A 23 5.28 13.38 16.20
C SER A 23 3.80 13.05 16.22
N SER A 24 3.29 12.58 15.08
CA SER A 24 1.88 12.23 14.89
C SER A 24 1.80 10.73 14.57
N SER A 25 1.01 10.01 15.37
CA SER A 25 0.61 8.65 15.07
C SER A 25 -0.90 8.59 14.94
N THR A 26 -1.40 8.07 13.82
CA THR A 26 -2.84 7.94 13.57
C THR A 26 -3.11 6.60 12.92
N ASN A 27 -4.26 6.01 13.24
CA ASN A 27 -4.76 4.84 12.52
C ASN A 27 -5.75 5.32 11.46
N PHE A 28 -5.76 4.67 10.31
CA PHE A 28 -6.76 4.90 9.27
C PHE A 28 -7.12 3.59 8.58
N THR A 29 -8.31 3.54 7.99
CA THR A 29 -8.76 2.42 7.16
C THR A 29 -9.04 2.98 5.76
N PRO A 30 -8.19 2.71 4.76
CA PRO A 30 -8.45 3.19 3.41
C PRO A 30 -9.71 2.53 2.85
N ASN A 31 -10.53 3.32 2.16
CA ASN A 31 -11.68 2.80 1.42
C ASN A 31 -11.22 1.82 0.33
N PRO A 32 -12.03 0.80 -0.01
CA PRO A 32 -11.75 -0.05 -1.16
C PRO A 32 -11.64 0.78 -2.44
N HIS A 33 -10.67 0.42 -3.28
CA HIS A 33 -10.54 0.95 -4.62
C HIS A 33 -11.22 -0.01 -5.61
N VAL A 34 -12.03 0.54 -6.52
CA VAL A 34 -12.80 -0.24 -7.49
C VAL A 34 -12.66 0.41 -8.85
N GLU A 35 -12.15 -0.35 -9.81
CA GLU A 35 -12.06 0.07 -11.20
C GLU A 35 -12.75 -0.96 -12.10
N THR A 36 -13.44 -0.47 -13.12
CA THR A 36 -14.07 -1.32 -14.14
C THR A 36 -13.53 -0.90 -15.50
N TYR A 37 -12.91 -1.86 -16.18
CA TYR A 37 -12.37 -1.73 -17.51
C TYR A 37 -13.37 -2.37 -18.49
N GLU A 38 -13.92 -1.56 -19.38
CA GLU A 38 -14.84 -1.98 -20.43
C GLU A 38 -14.11 -1.95 -21.78
N ASP A 39 -14.74 -2.47 -22.83
CA ASP A 39 -14.20 -2.48 -24.21
C ASP A 39 -12.83 -3.19 -24.34
N LEU A 40 -12.60 -4.23 -23.53
CA LEU A 40 -11.44 -5.12 -23.68
C LEU A 40 -11.65 -6.02 -24.91
N GLU A 41 -10.65 -6.18 -25.76
CA GLU A 41 -10.74 -7.00 -26.98
C GLU A 41 -10.52 -8.50 -26.71
N HIS A 42 -11.10 -9.01 -25.61
CA HIS A 42 -10.93 -10.38 -25.14
C HIS A 42 -12.22 -10.95 -24.58
N ASP A 43 -12.47 -12.23 -24.85
CA ASP A 43 -13.56 -12.94 -24.19
C ASP A 43 -13.24 -13.26 -22.72
N LYS A 44 -14.25 -13.71 -21.95
CA LYS A 44 -14.07 -14.02 -20.53
C LYS A 44 -12.97 -15.08 -20.29
N ASP A 45 -12.85 -16.06 -21.16
CA ASP A 45 -11.92 -17.18 -21.00
C ASP A 45 -10.48 -16.74 -21.24
N GLU A 46 -10.26 -15.91 -22.26
CA GLU A 46 -8.98 -15.24 -22.54
C GLU A 46 -8.58 -14.32 -21.39
N LEU A 47 -9.50 -13.45 -20.93
CA LEU A 47 -9.29 -12.59 -19.78
C LEU A 47 -8.94 -13.39 -18.51
N TYR A 48 -9.52 -14.58 -18.34
CA TYR A 48 -9.23 -15.43 -17.20
C TYR A 48 -7.80 -15.96 -17.24
N ILE A 49 -7.30 -16.32 -18.43
CA ILE A 49 -5.91 -16.73 -18.63
C ILE A 49 -4.98 -15.54 -18.34
N LEU A 50 -5.23 -14.40 -18.98
CA LEU A 50 -4.43 -13.17 -18.80
C LEU A 50 -4.39 -12.72 -17.34
N ALA A 51 -5.51 -12.77 -16.62
CA ALA A 51 -5.54 -12.42 -15.22
C ALA A 51 -4.67 -13.36 -14.36
N ASN A 52 -4.68 -14.67 -14.64
CA ASN A 52 -3.79 -15.61 -13.95
C ASN A 52 -2.31 -15.33 -14.25
N GLU A 53 -1.98 -15.02 -15.50
CA GLU A 53 -0.61 -14.64 -15.88
C GLU A 53 -0.17 -13.36 -15.20
N TRP A 54 -1.02 -12.34 -15.20
CA TRP A 54 -0.78 -11.10 -14.47
C TRP A 54 -0.56 -11.35 -12.98
N PHE A 55 -1.38 -12.18 -12.32
CA PHE A 55 -1.15 -12.53 -10.92
C PHE A 55 0.24 -13.13 -10.71
N ASN A 56 0.72 -14.01 -11.59
CA ASN A 56 2.06 -14.60 -11.48
C ASN A 56 3.17 -13.54 -11.60
N GLN A 57 2.96 -12.48 -12.40
CA GLN A 57 3.93 -11.39 -12.55
C GLN A 57 3.86 -10.38 -11.41
N ALA A 58 2.65 -10.00 -10.98
CA ALA A 58 2.44 -9.00 -9.94
C ALA A 58 2.76 -9.54 -8.54
N PHE A 59 2.49 -10.82 -8.27
CA PHE A 59 2.57 -11.41 -6.92
C PHE A 59 3.97 -11.98 -6.65
N VAL A 60 4.99 -11.12 -6.73
CA VAL A 60 6.40 -11.50 -6.55
C VAL A 60 6.76 -11.75 -5.07
N ASN A 61 6.02 -11.13 -4.15
CA ASN A 61 6.25 -11.32 -2.71
C ASN A 61 5.64 -12.65 -2.23
N ALA A 62 6.36 -13.40 -1.39
CA ALA A 62 5.90 -14.70 -0.88
C ALA A 62 4.58 -14.64 -0.08
N GLU A 63 4.19 -13.47 0.44
CA GLU A 63 2.90 -13.29 1.11
C GLU A 63 1.78 -12.83 0.16
N SER A 64 2.14 -12.44 -1.06
CA SER A 64 1.18 -12.20 -2.12
C SER A 64 0.79 -13.54 -2.74
N VAL A 65 -0.44 -14.00 -2.51
CA VAL A 65 -0.89 -15.33 -2.92
C VAL A 65 -2.29 -15.31 -3.53
N ILE A 66 -2.51 -16.15 -4.53
CA ILE A 66 -3.86 -16.41 -5.06
C ILE A 66 -4.58 -17.33 -4.08
N SER A 67 -5.73 -16.88 -3.59
CA SER A 67 -6.53 -17.57 -2.55
C SER A 67 -7.77 -18.27 -3.08
N PHE A 68 -8.33 -17.82 -4.21
CA PHE A 68 -9.50 -18.41 -4.84
C PHE A 68 -9.48 -18.19 -6.35
N ARG A 69 -9.95 -19.19 -7.09
CA ARG A 69 -10.07 -19.19 -8.54
C ARG A 69 -11.30 -19.98 -8.95
N ASP A 70 -12.16 -19.35 -9.72
CA ASP A 70 -13.32 -19.98 -10.33
C ASP A 70 -13.46 -19.48 -11.76
N LYS A 71 -13.14 -20.37 -12.71
CA LYS A 71 -13.21 -20.08 -14.15
C LYS A 71 -14.66 -19.89 -14.61
N GLU A 72 -15.60 -20.64 -14.06
CA GLU A 72 -16.99 -20.60 -14.51
C GLU A 72 -17.61 -19.23 -14.20
N SER A 73 -17.46 -18.76 -12.96
CA SER A 73 -17.94 -17.43 -12.55
C SER A 73 -17.03 -16.27 -12.97
N GLY A 74 -15.82 -16.55 -13.49
CA GLY A 74 -14.85 -15.53 -13.92
C GLY A 74 -14.27 -14.75 -12.73
N VAL A 75 -14.05 -15.40 -11.59
CA VAL A 75 -13.59 -14.73 -10.36
C VAL A 75 -12.22 -15.25 -9.93
N ILE A 76 -11.29 -14.32 -9.67
CA ILE A 76 -9.99 -14.62 -9.07
C ILE A 76 -9.78 -13.70 -7.87
N ILE A 77 -9.38 -14.27 -6.73
CA ILE A 77 -9.14 -13.54 -5.49
C ILE A 77 -7.72 -13.80 -5.01
N GLY A 78 -6.95 -12.74 -4.83
CA GLY A 78 -5.61 -12.77 -4.26
C GLY A 78 -5.51 -11.97 -2.96
N LYS A 79 -4.55 -12.34 -2.12
CA LYS A 79 -4.03 -11.46 -1.06
C LYS A 79 -2.73 -10.85 -1.55
N TYR A 80 -2.56 -9.55 -1.37
CA TYR A 80 -1.41 -8.81 -1.88
C TYR A 80 -0.79 -7.97 -0.76
N ARG A 81 0.53 -7.93 -0.72
CA ARG A 81 1.29 -7.05 0.19
C ARG A 81 1.67 -5.76 -0.53
N PHE A 82 1.15 -4.63 -0.06
CA PHE A 82 1.53 -3.30 -0.56
C PHE A 82 2.82 -2.78 0.07
N PHE A 83 2.98 -2.95 1.37
CA PHE A 83 4.05 -2.30 2.11
C PHE A 83 4.48 -3.11 3.32
N GLY A 84 5.67 -2.74 3.83
CA GLY A 84 6.18 -3.20 5.11
C GLY A 84 6.93 -4.52 5.03
N THR A 85 7.55 -4.87 6.14
CA THR A 85 8.32 -6.08 6.36
C THR A 85 8.08 -6.60 7.77
N ARG A 86 8.13 -7.91 7.96
CA ARG A 86 8.12 -8.51 9.29
C ARG A 86 9.56 -8.68 9.71
N TYR A 87 9.91 -8.16 10.88
CA TYR A 87 11.26 -8.33 11.42
C TYR A 87 11.20 -8.68 12.90
N THR A 88 12.13 -9.51 13.32
CA THR A 88 12.26 -9.93 14.73
C THR A 88 13.51 -9.30 15.31
N THR A 89 13.35 -8.66 16.46
CA THR A 89 14.42 -8.07 17.26
C THR A 89 14.56 -8.82 18.58
N GLN A 90 15.63 -8.55 19.33
CA GLN A 90 15.80 -9.09 20.69
C GLN A 90 14.68 -8.68 21.66
N TYR A 91 13.90 -7.64 21.32
CA TYR A 91 12.80 -7.12 22.12
C TYR A 91 11.42 -7.58 21.64
N GLY A 92 11.36 -8.42 20.60
CA GLY A 92 10.12 -8.95 20.04
C GLY A 92 10.02 -8.81 18.52
N THR A 93 8.92 -9.32 17.97
CA THR A 93 8.59 -9.23 16.54
C THR A 93 7.79 -7.96 16.26
N SER A 94 8.21 -7.22 15.25
CA SER A 94 7.50 -6.08 14.70
C SER A 94 6.94 -6.45 13.33
N ASP A 95 5.65 -6.20 13.15
CA ASP A 95 4.93 -6.40 11.90
C ASP A 95 4.30 -5.07 11.49
N ASN A 96 4.79 -4.51 10.40
CA ASN A 96 4.33 -3.23 9.88
C ASN A 96 3.68 -3.38 8.50
N THR A 97 3.18 -4.58 8.21
CA THR A 97 2.81 -4.98 6.86
C THR A 97 1.41 -4.54 6.51
N VAL A 98 1.26 -4.07 5.27
CA VAL A 98 -0.02 -3.63 4.73
C VAL A 98 -0.45 -4.64 3.68
N MET A 99 -1.53 -5.35 3.98
CA MET A 99 -2.10 -6.37 3.12
C MET A 99 -3.41 -5.89 2.53
N ALA A 100 -3.78 -6.40 1.37
CA ALA A 100 -5.06 -6.16 0.73
C ALA A 100 -5.61 -7.44 0.07
N SER A 101 -6.93 -7.52 -0.05
CA SER A 101 -7.61 -8.47 -0.92
C SER A 101 -7.79 -7.84 -2.30
N ILE A 102 -7.35 -8.55 -3.33
CA ILE A 102 -7.56 -8.20 -4.74
C ILE A 102 -8.62 -9.15 -5.28
N VAL A 103 -9.71 -8.63 -5.80
CA VAL A 103 -10.77 -9.41 -6.44
C VAL A 103 -10.90 -8.94 -7.88
N ILE A 104 -10.61 -9.83 -8.83
CA ILE A 104 -10.83 -9.61 -10.26
C ILE A 104 -12.07 -10.39 -10.68
N ARG A 105 -13.04 -9.70 -11.26
CA ARG A 105 -14.24 -10.29 -11.86
C ARG A 105 -14.25 -10.05 -13.36
N LEU A 106 -14.47 -11.10 -14.12
CA LEU A 106 -14.30 -11.12 -15.56
C LEU A 106 -15.64 -11.44 -16.23
N LYS A 107 -15.91 -10.75 -17.33
CA LYS A 107 -16.98 -11.04 -18.27
C LYS A 107 -16.45 -10.77 -19.67
N ASP A 108 -17.21 -11.15 -20.69
CA ASP A 108 -16.84 -10.85 -22.07
C ASP A 108 -16.58 -9.35 -22.21
N ASN A 109 -15.40 -9.04 -22.74
CA ASN A 109 -14.91 -7.70 -23.06
C ASN A 109 -14.79 -6.75 -21.85
N LYS A 110 -14.80 -7.26 -20.62
CA LYS A 110 -14.65 -6.41 -19.43
C LYS A 110 -14.14 -7.09 -18.18
N ALA A 111 -13.47 -6.30 -17.37
CA ALA A 111 -12.97 -6.71 -16.06
C ALA A 111 -13.32 -5.68 -14.99
N ARG A 112 -13.59 -6.15 -13.78
CA ARG A 112 -13.67 -5.31 -12.58
C ARG A 112 -12.61 -5.73 -11.59
N VAL A 113 -11.75 -4.79 -11.20
CA VAL A 113 -10.75 -4.97 -10.16
C VAL A 113 -11.26 -4.29 -8.89
N THR A 114 -11.25 -5.00 -7.78
CA THR A 114 -11.60 -4.48 -6.45
C THR A 114 -10.47 -4.76 -5.49
N ILE A 115 -9.95 -3.72 -4.86
CA ILE A 115 -8.81 -3.78 -3.95
C ILE A 115 -9.27 -3.30 -2.59
N THR A 116 -9.21 -4.17 -1.59
CA THR A 116 -9.70 -3.90 -0.24
C THR A 116 -8.56 -4.07 0.75
N PRO A 117 -8.09 -2.98 1.41
CA PRO A 117 -7.14 -3.07 2.50
C PRO A 117 -7.63 -4.00 3.60
N LEU A 118 -6.73 -4.83 4.14
CA LEU A 118 -7.04 -5.77 5.21
C LEU A 118 -6.63 -5.17 6.56
N GLY A 119 -7.60 -4.55 7.24
CA GLY A 119 -7.43 -4.00 8.59
C GLY A 119 -7.01 -2.53 8.62
N GLU A 120 -6.81 -2.02 9.84
CA GLU A 120 -6.34 -0.65 10.08
C GLU A 120 -4.85 -0.51 9.79
N ILE A 121 -4.47 0.58 9.14
CA ILE A 121 -3.08 0.95 8.89
C ILE A 121 -2.67 1.99 9.93
N ARG A 122 -1.56 1.72 10.62
CA ARG A 122 -0.98 2.62 11.63
C ARG A 122 0.05 3.54 10.98
N TYR A 123 -0.33 4.77 10.69
CA TYR A 123 0.60 5.81 10.27
C TYR A 123 1.38 6.36 11.46
N SER A 124 2.68 6.56 11.29
CA SER A 124 3.54 7.27 12.24
C SER A 124 4.68 7.93 11.48
N ASN A 125 4.80 9.26 11.63
CA ASN A 125 5.97 10.00 11.16
C ASN A 125 7.09 10.06 12.23
N MET A 126 6.85 9.49 13.42
CA MET A 126 7.78 9.52 14.54
C MET A 126 8.98 8.60 14.27
N SER A 127 10.17 9.18 14.38
CA SER A 127 11.45 8.49 14.30
C SER A 127 12.27 8.82 15.54
N TYR A 128 12.71 7.81 16.27
CA TYR A 128 13.63 7.95 17.39
C TYR A 128 14.96 7.26 17.04
N ASP A 129 16.06 8.00 17.06
CA ASP A 129 17.41 7.48 16.76
C ASP A 129 17.50 6.72 15.41
N GLY A 130 16.86 7.27 14.37
CA GLY A 130 16.81 6.65 13.03
C GLY A 130 15.84 5.46 12.90
N ILE A 131 15.20 5.03 13.99
CA ILE A 131 14.23 3.94 14.02
C ILE A 131 12.81 4.53 14.01
N SER A 132 12.05 4.23 12.95
CA SER A 132 10.64 4.62 12.81
C SER A 132 9.78 3.84 13.79
N SER A 133 8.99 4.51 14.63
CA SER A 133 8.08 3.88 15.58
C SER A 133 6.71 3.47 14.99
N GLY A 134 6.56 3.51 13.66
CA GLY A 134 5.40 2.99 12.94
C GLY A 134 5.56 3.10 11.41
N ASN A 135 4.47 2.90 10.65
CA ASN A 135 4.52 2.96 9.19
C ASN A 135 4.51 4.40 8.69
N LYS A 136 5.41 4.73 7.76
CA LYS A 136 5.32 5.96 6.97
C LYS A 136 4.33 5.86 5.81
N TYR A 137 3.49 4.83 5.81
CA TYR A 137 2.52 4.54 4.75
C TYR A 137 1.23 5.31 5.01
N SER A 138 0.99 6.36 4.23
CA SER A 138 -0.18 7.23 4.41
C SER A 138 -1.43 6.71 3.70
N GLU A 139 -2.56 7.37 3.90
CA GLU A 139 -3.80 7.06 3.18
C GLU A 139 -3.68 7.36 1.69
N GLU A 140 -2.93 8.40 1.33
CA GLU A 140 -2.62 8.78 -0.03
C GLU A 140 -1.69 7.75 -0.70
N ASP A 141 -0.71 7.22 0.03
CA ASP A 141 0.12 6.12 -0.46
C ASP A 141 -0.74 4.87 -0.75
N ALA A 142 -1.63 4.52 0.17
CA ALA A 142 -2.58 3.42 -0.02
C ALA A 142 -3.44 3.63 -1.28
N LYS A 143 -4.06 4.80 -1.44
CA LYS A 143 -4.88 5.12 -2.61
C LYS A 143 -4.08 5.05 -3.91
N ARG A 144 -2.88 5.62 -3.91
CA ARG A 144 -1.98 5.63 -5.07
C ARG A 144 -1.58 4.21 -5.46
N ASP A 145 -1.14 3.40 -4.51
CA ASP A 145 -0.66 2.05 -4.82
C ASP A 145 -1.80 1.12 -5.26
N MET A 146 -3.00 1.26 -4.68
CA MET A 146 -4.18 0.54 -5.17
C MET A 146 -4.53 0.94 -6.60
N SER A 147 -4.51 2.24 -6.90
CA SER A 147 -4.77 2.75 -8.26
C SER A 147 -3.73 2.26 -9.26
N ASN A 148 -2.44 2.33 -8.90
CA ASN A 148 -1.35 1.81 -9.72
C ASN A 148 -1.49 0.32 -9.99
N LEU A 149 -1.83 -0.49 -8.98
CA LEU A 149 -1.99 -1.93 -9.14
C LEU A 149 -3.18 -2.29 -10.04
N ALA A 150 -4.29 -1.57 -9.94
CA ALA A 150 -5.43 -1.76 -10.84
C ALA A 150 -5.06 -1.40 -12.29
N ASN A 151 -4.37 -0.27 -12.47
CA ASN A 151 -3.93 0.18 -13.79
C ASN A 151 -2.87 -0.73 -14.41
N ASP A 152 -1.98 -1.31 -13.60
CA ASP A 152 -0.99 -2.30 -14.03
C ASP A 152 -1.67 -3.53 -14.64
N PHE A 153 -2.73 -4.06 -14.00
CA PHE A 153 -3.54 -5.13 -14.57
C PHE A 153 -4.13 -4.74 -15.93
N ASN A 154 -4.73 -3.55 -16.04
CA ASN A 154 -5.32 -3.11 -17.31
C ASN A 154 -4.25 -2.93 -18.40
N HIS A 155 -3.11 -2.34 -18.07
CA HIS A 155 -1.98 -2.20 -18.99
C HIS A 155 -1.47 -3.56 -19.48
N PHE A 156 -1.35 -4.53 -18.57
CA PHE A 156 -0.97 -5.89 -18.92
C PHE A 156 -1.94 -6.50 -19.95
N VAL A 157 -3.24 -6.45 -19.66
CA VAL A 157 -4.28 -6.98 -20.57
C VAL A 157 -4.23 -6.28 -21.94
N MET A 158 -4.15 -4.95 -21.97
CA MET A 158 -4.08 -4.19 -23.23
C MET A 158 -2.79 -4.45 -24.02
N SER A 159 -1.70 -4.80 -23.34
CA SER A 159 -0.42 -5.10 -24.00
C SER A 159 -0.40 -6.47 -24.67
N ALA A 160 -1.15 -7.44 -24.15
CA ALA A 160 -1.20 -8.82 -24.67
C ALA A 160 -1.72 -8.91 -26.11
N ASN A 161 -2.46 -7.90 -26.58
CA ASN A 161 -2.89 -7.78 -27.97
C ASN A 161 -1.74 -7.59 -28.99
N ASN A 162 -0.54 -7.24 -28.53
CA ASN A 162 0.58 -6.88 -29.42
C ASN A 162 1.64 -7.99 -29.58
N ASP A 163 1.47 -9.13 -28.90
CA ASP A 163 2.49 -10.19 -28.84
C ASP A 163 2.28 -11.35 -29.85
N PHE A 164 1.34 -11.22 -30.80
CA PHE A 164 1.10 -12.18 -31.89
C PHE A 164 1.08 -11.54 -33.28
#